data_AF-A0A0K8TUD7-F1
#
_entry.id   AF-A0A0K8TUD7-F1
#
_cell.length_a   1.000
_cell.length_b   1.000
_cell.length_c   1.000
_cell.angle_alpha   90.00
_cell.angle_beta   90.00
_cell.angle_gamma   90.00
#
_symmetry.space_group_name_H-M   'P 1'
#
loop_
_entity.id
_entity.type
_entity.pdbx_description
1 polymer ?
#
loop_
_entity_poly.entity_id
_entity_poly.type
_entity_poly.pdbx_seq_one_letter_code
_entity_poly.pdbx_strand_id
1 'polypeptide(L)'
;MKMLESALWILAALALPRIAAHDSRTTELCKINSNGCSVQSDLVPCQEHFLPACDIHDNCYFCGAHFSLSRLNCDEAFLSDMTALCADGTDEEGDCPAKRKRREASSMSTTPVRQLQLLEKLMGRNSLSDHDTRWPLPRSSTCTGWAQTYYTFVRWMGGSNYNETADATYCADYEECMPEV
;
A
#
# COMPACT_ATOMS: atom_id res chain seq x y z
N MET A 1 -43.34 -0.07 -3.29
CA MET A 1 -42.09 0.26 -2.58
C MET A 1 -41.30 -1.00 -2.16
N LYS A 2 -41.92 -2.03 -1.54
CA LYS A 2 -41.22 -3.28 -1.14
C LYS A 2 -40.49 -4.04 -2.26
N MET A 3 -41.05 -4.06 -3.49
CA MET A 3 -40.43 -4.77 -4.63
C MET A 3 -39.11 -4.14 -5.10
N LEU A 4 -38.95 -2.82 -4.91
CA LEU A 4 -37.75 -2.08 -5.34
C LEU A 4 -36.58 -2.33 -4.38
N GLU A 5 -36.90 -2.45 -3.09
CA GLU A 5 -35.95 -2.74 -2.02
C GLU A 5 -35.36 -4.15 -2.17
N SER A 6 -36.21 -5.15 -2.45
CA SER A 6 -35.76 -6.52 -2.73
C SER A 6 -34.85 -6.62 -3.96
N ALA A 7 -35.16 -5.87 -5.02
CA ALA A 7 -34.32 -5.82 -6.21
C ALA A 7 -32.94 -5.18 -5.92
N LEU A 8 -32.90 -4.12 -5.11
CA LEU A 8 -31.66 -3.48 -4.65
C LEU A 8 -30.78 -4.42 -3.84
N TRP A 9 -31.35 -5.19 -2.92
CA TRP A 9 -30.59 -6.18 -2.13
C TRP A 9 -30.01 -7.30 -3.00
N ILE A 10 -30.76 -7.77 -4.01
CA ILE A 10 -30.28 -8.79 -4.95
C ILE A 10 -29.13 -8.23 -5.81
N LEU A 11 -29.25 -7.00 -6.31
CA LEU A 11 -28.18 -6.34 -7.07
C LEU A 11 -26.92 -6.12 -6.22
N ALA A 12 -27.07 -5.66 -4.97
CA ALA A 12 -25.95 -5.49 -4.05
C ALA A 12 -25.27 -6.83 -3.73
N ALA A 13 -26.03 -7.90 -3.50
CA ALA A 13 -25.51 -9.24 -3.22
C ALA A 13 -24.73 -9.83 -4.39
N LEU A 14 -25.05 -9.46 -5.63
CA LEU A 14 -24.34 -9.90 -6.84
C LEU A 14 -23.16 -9.00 -7.22
N ALA A 15 -23.24 -7.70 -6.94
CA ALA A 15 -22.20 -6.73 -7.30
C ALA A 15 -20.98 -6.82 -6.38
N LEU A 16 -21.18 -6.90 -5.06
CA LEU A 16 -20.08 -6.89 -4.08
C LEU A 16 -19.04 -8.02 -4.28
N PRO A 17 -19.44 -9.29 -4.49
CA PRO A 17 -18.46 -10.37 -4.71
C PRO A 17 -17.68 -10.20 -6.01
N ARG A 18 -18.30 -9.62 -7.05
CA ARG A 18 -17.65 -9.39 -8.34
C ARG A 18 -16.62 -8.27 -8.26
N ILE A 19 -16.94 -7.18 -7.56
CA ILE A 19 -16.00 -6.08 -7.31
C ILE A 19 -14.80 -6.61 -6.51
N ALA A 20 -15.05 -7.34 -5.42
CA ALA A 20 -13.96 -7.91 -4.62
C ALA A 20 -13.07 -8.90 -5.39
N ALA A 21 -13.65 -9.71 -6.29
CA ALA A 21 -12.90 -10.62 -7.15
C ALA A 21 -12.10 -9.88 -8.24
N HIS A 22 -12.64 -8.78 -8.77
CA HIS A 22 -11.95 -7.90 -9.71
C HIS A 22 -10.74 -7.26 -9.04
N ASP A 23 -10.93 -6.60 -7.89
CA ASP A 23 -9.87 -5.96 -7.12
C ASP A 23 -8.75 -6.94 -6.76
N SER A 24 -9.12 -8.18 -6.39
CA SER A 24 -8.13 -9.23 -6.12
C SER A 24 -7.34 -9.62 -7.36
N ARG A 25 -7.99 -9.75 -8.53
CA ARG A 25 -7.31 -10.12 -9.78
C ARG A 25 -6.40 -9.00 -10.25
N THR A 26 -6.86 -7.76 -10.17
CA THR A 26 -6.06 -6.56 -10.45
C THR A 26 -4.85 -6.49 -9.53
N THR A 27 -5.04 -6.71 -8.23
CA THR A 27 -3.94 -6.72 -7.24
C THR A 27 -2.89 -7.79 -7.59
N GLU A 28 -3.30 -9.00 -7.98
CA GLU A 28 -2.34 -10.05 -8.37
C GLU A 28 -1.67 -9.76 -9.72
N LEU A 29 -2.38 -9.13 -10.67
CA LEU A 29 -1.80 -8.70 -11.94
C LEU A 29 -0.71 -7.67 -11.73
N CYS A 30 -0.94 -6.63 -10.92
CA CYS A 30 0.03 -5.57 -10.69
C CYS A 30 1.29 -6.08 -9.97
N LYS A 31 1.24 -7.22 -9.29
CA LYS A 31 2.44 -7.84 -8.71
C LYS A 31 3.41 -8.44 -9.72
N ILE A 32 2.99 -8.70 -10.98
CA ILE A 32 3.84 -9.40 -11.97
C ILE A 32 5.04 -8.56 -12.39
N ASN A 33 4.84 -7.26 -12.65
CA ASN A 33 5.92 -6.33 -13.00
C ASN A 33 6.52 -5.62 -11.78
N SER A 34 6.04 -5.94 -10.58
CA SER A 34 6.41 -5.25 -9.34
C SER A 34 7.52 -6.00 -8.61
N ASN A 35 8.51 -5.25 -8.14
CA ASN A 35 9.44 -5.68 -7.09
C ASN A 35 9.03 -5.12 -5.71
N GLY A 36 7.86 -4.47 -5.64
CA GLY A 36 7.28 -3.86 -4.46
C GLY A 36 8.09 -2.65 -4.03
N CYS A 37 8.06 -2.36 -2.73
CA CYS A 37 8.88 -1.29 -2.18
C CYS A 37 10.34 -1.77 -1.93
N SER A 38 10.99 -2.34 -2.95
CA SER A 38 12.33 -2.99 -2.85
C SER A 38 13.44 -2.02 -2.48
N VAL A 39 13.21 -0.73 -2.70
CA VAL A 39 14.07 0.33 -2.21
C VAL A 39 14.00 0.35 -0.68
N GLN A 40 15.08 -0.16 -0.07
CA GLN A 40 15.44 0.12 1.31
C GLN A 40 14.47 -0.41 2.39
N SER A 41 14.04 -1.67 2.26
CA SER A 41 13.20 -2.37 3.26
C SER A 41 13.63 -2.19 4.72
N ASP A 42 14.93 -2.03 4.95
CA ASP A 42 15.50 -1.98 6.30
C ASP A 42 15.72 -0.54 6.82
N LEU A 43 15.73 0.47 5.94
CA LEU A 43 16.03 1.86 6.30
C LEU A 43 14.77 2.75 6.35
N VAL A 44 13.73 2.41 5.58
CA VAL A 44 12.52 3.20 5.46
C VAL A 44 11.32 2.36 5.92
N PRO A 45 10.62 2.75 7.00
CA PRO A 45 9.44 2.05 7.48
C PRO A 45 8.25 2.27 6.54
N CYS A 46 7.09 1.70 6.89
CA CYS A 46 5.84 1.80 6.11
C CYS A 46 5.80 0.98 4.81
N GLN A 47 6.82 0.13 4.57
CA GLN A 47 6.91 -0.69 3.37
C GLN A 47 5.64 -1.49 3.08
N GLU A 48 5.12 -2.23 4.07
CA GLU A 48 3.88 -3.01 3.92
C GLU A 48 2.65 -2.14 3.67
N HIS A 49 2.62 -0.93 4.23
CA HIS A 49 1.52 0.00 4.08
C HIS A 49 1.49 0.61 2.67
N PHE A 50 2.66 0.94 2.11
CA PHE A 50 2.80 1.54 0.78
C PHE A 50 2.91 0.51 -0.36
N LEU A 51 2.92 -0.79 -0.05
CA LEU A 51 3.03 -1.84 -1.06
C LEU A 51 2.07 -1.67 -2.26
N PRO A 52 0.77 -1.32 -2.07
CA PRO A 52 -0.12 -1.10 -3.20
C PRO A 52 0.33 0.04 -4.12
N ALA A 53 0.85 1.14 -3.55
CA ALA A 53 1.37 2.27 -4.33
C ALA A 53 2.69 1.91 -5.04
N CYS A 54 3.55 1.12 -4.39
CA CYS A 54 4.78 0.61 -5.01
C CYS A 54 4.46 -0.32 -6.20
N ASP A 55 3.47 -1.22 -6.07
CA ASP A 55 3.06 -2.11 -7.16
C ASP A 55 2.57 -1.31 -8.39
N ILE A 56 1.76 -0.26 -8.18
CA ILE A 56 1.30 0.63 -9.27
C ILE A 56 2.49 1.40 -9.88
N HIS A 57 3.38 1.96 -9.05
CA HIS A 57 4.55 2.71 -9.53
C HIS A 57 5.48 1.85 -10.40
N ASP A 58 5.77 0.62 -9.99
CA ASP A 58 6.60 -0.30 -10.76
C ASP A 58 5.96 -0.64 -12.11
N ASN A 59 4.64 -0.85 -12.16
CA ASN A 59 3.94 -1.04 -13.43
C ASN A 59 4.01 0.21 -14.29
N CYS A 60 3.83 1.40 -13.72
CA CYS A 60 3.97 2.66 -14.45
C CYS A 60 5.41 2.85 -14.98
N TYR A 61 6.41 2.45 -14.23
CA TYR A 61 7.79 2.45 -14.69
C TYR A 61 8.05 1.47 -15.83
N PHE A 62 7.40 0.30 -15.79
CA PHE A 62 7.57 -0.73 -16.80
C PHE A 62 6.77 -0.46 -18.08
N CYS A 63 5.55 0.04 -17.94
CA CYS A 63 4.55 0.15 -19.01
C CYS A 63 4.03 1.58 -19.26
N GLY A 64 4.29 2.55 -18.40
CA GLY A 64 3.69 3.89 -18.49
C GLY A 64 3.93 4.60 -19.81
N ALA A 65 5.09 4.39 -20.44
CA ALA A 65 5.39 4.95 -21.76
C ALA A 65 4.39 4.48 -22.84
N HIS A 66 3.88 3.25 -22.76
CA HIS A 66 2.84 2.74 -23.65
C HIS A 66 1.53 3.53 -23.50
N PHE A 67 1.19 3.91 -22.27
CA PHE A 67 0.00 4.69 -21.92
C PHE A 67 0.24 6.21 -21.94
N SER A 68 1.33 6.67 -22.56
CA SER A 68 1.72 8.10 -22.62
C SER A 68 1.96 8.76 -21.25
N LEU A 69 2.27 7.96 -20.22
CA LEU A 69 2.64 8.45 -18.89
C LEU A 69 4.15 8.63 -18.83
N SER A 70 4.60 9.85 -18.56
CA SER A 70 6.02 10.12 -18.33
C SER A 70 6.48 9.59 -16.98
N ARG A 71 7.80 9.43 -16.79
CA ARG A 71 8.38 9.15 -15.48
C ARG A 71 7.88 10.11 -14.39
N LEU A 72 7.76 11.40 -14.72
CA LEU A 72 7.29 12.39 -13.76
C LEU A 72 5.83 12.13 -13.35
N ASN A 73 4.98 11.71 -14.29
CA ASN A 73 3.61 11.32 -13.98
C ASN A 73 3.58 10.12 -13.02
N CYS A 74 4.41 9.10 -13.28
CA CYS A 74 4.53 7.95 -12.39
C CYS A 74 4.99 8.35 -10.97
N ASP A 75 6.03 9.18 -10.87
CA ASP A 75 6.57 9.61 -9.57
C ASP A 75 5.56 10.47 -8.79
N GLU A 76 4.86 11.38 -9.46
CA GLU A 76 3.85 12.26 -8.82
C GLU A 76 2.63 11.46 -8.36
N ALA A 77 2.14 10.54 -9.20
CA ALA A 77 1.07 9.63 -8.81
C ALA A 77 1.47 8.73 -7.64
N PHE A 78 2.71 8.22 -7.62
CA PHE A 78 3.20 7.43 -6.50
C PHE A 78 3.13 8.18 -5.16
N LEU A 79 3.49 9.46 -5.13
CA LEU A 79 3.31 10.29 -3.92
C LEU A 79 1.82 10.47 -3.56
N SER A 80 0.97 10.69 -4.56
CA SER A 80 -0.48 10.83 -4.37
C SER A 80 -1.09 9.56 -3.77
N ASP A 81 -0.78 8.39 -4.33
CA ASP A 81 -1.29 7.09 -3.89
C ASP A 81 -0.84 6.75 -2.46
N MET A 82 0.43 6.96 -2.14
CA MET A 82 0.92 6.79 -0.76
C MET A 82 0.21 7.75 0.21
N THR A 83 -0.05 8.98 -0.20
CA THR A 83 -0.76 9.97 0.63
C THR A 83 -2.23 9.58 0.84
N ALA A 84 -2.88 9.02 -0.19
CA ALA A 84 -4.23 8.48 -0.08
C ALA A 84 -4.28 7.29 0.89
N LEU A 85 -3.30 6.38 0.83
CA LEU A 85 -3.17 5.27 1.78
C LEU A 85 -3.03 5.78 3.23
N CYS A 86 -2.30 6.88 3.44
CA CYS A 86 -2.23 7.54 4.75
C CYS A 86 -3.59 8.10 5.19
N ALA A 87 -4.39 8.67 4.29
CA ALA A 87 -5.72 9.20 4.62
C ALA A 87 -6.74 8.11 4.98
N ASP A 88 -6.58 6.91 4.41
CA ASP A 88 -7.49 5.76 4.57
C ASP A 88 -7.32 4.95 5.87
N GLY A 89 -6.44 5.42 6.75
CA GLY A 89 -6.31 4.96 8.13
C GLY A 89 -4.86 4.89 8.60
N THR A 90 -4.37 5.98 9.18
CA THR A 90 -3.35 5.88 10.23
C THR A 90 -4.01 5.41 11.53
N ASP A 91 -3.24 4.84 12.46
CA ASP A 91 -3.70 4.85 13.85
C ASP A 91 -3.79 6.30 14.36
N GLU A 92 -4.42 6.52 15.52
CA GLU A 92 -4.61 7.85 16.14
C GLU A 92 -3.28 8.60 16.37
N GLU A 93 -2.14 7.90 16.27
CA GLU A 93 -0.79 8.41 16.47
C GLU A 93 -0.08 8.82 15.16
N GLY A 94 -0.66 8.56 13.99
CA GLY A 94 -0.06 8.93 12.69
C GLY A 94 1.06 7.99 12.21
N ASP A 95 1.20 6.83 12.85
CA ASP A 95 2.13 5.78 12.47
C ASP A 95 1.55 4.95 11.31
N CYS A 96 2.43 4.44 10.45
CA CYS A 96 2.03 3.53 9.37
C CYS A 96 1.58 2.21 9.99
N PRO A 97 0.30 1.82 9.91
CA PRO A 97 -0.17 0.62 10.57
C PRO A 97 0.51 -0.58 9.90
N ALA A 98 1.46 -1.19 10.61
CA ALA A 98 2.19 -2.36 10.13
C ALA A 98 1.29 -3.56 9.82
N LYS A 99 -0.01 -3.54 10.21
CA LYS A 99 -0.96 -4.62 9.93
C LYS A 99 -2.37 -4.07 9.77
N ARG A 100 -2.78 -3.73 8.54
CA ARG A 100 -4.21 -3.64 8.21
C ARG A 100 -4.77 -5.07 8.18
N LYS A 101 -5.18 -5.61 9.33
CA LYS A 101 -6.24 -6.63 9.32
C LYS A 101 -7.43 -5.92 8.68
N ARG A 102 -7.66 -6.21 7.40
CA ARG A 102 -8.87 -5.85 6.66
C ARG A 102 -10.03 -6.02 7.64
N ARG A 103 -10.75 -4.94 7.96
CA ARG A 103 -11.98 -5.04 8.76
C ARG A 103 -12.96 -5.86 7.91
N GLU A 104 -12.88 -7.17 8.04
CA GLU A 104 -13.91 -8.08 7.57
C GLU A 104 -15.14 -7.75 8.39
N ALA A 105 -16.16 -7.25 7.71
CA ALA A 105 -17.48 -7.11 8.26
C ALA A 105 -18.02 -8.52 8.57
N SER A 106 -17.73 -9.04 9.77
CA SER A 106 -18.50 -10.11 10.40
C SER A 106 -18.20 -10.23 11.90
N SER A 107 -19.18 -9.76 12.67
CA SER A 107 -19.76 -10.46 13.82
C SER A 107 -18.92 -10.67 15.09
N MET A 108 -19.40 -10.04 16.16
CA MET A 108 -19.38 -10.47 17.56
C MET A 108 -18.70 -11.81 17.87
N SER A 109 -17.59 -11.77 18.61
CA SER A 109 -17.34 -12.77 19.66
C SER A 109 -16.39 -12.23 20.73
N THR A 110 -16.92 -12.11 21.94
CA THR A 110 -16.19 -11.83 23.18
C THR A 110 -15.37 -13.04 23.64
N THR A 111 -14.25 -12.77 24.35
CA THR A 111 -13.36 -13.67 25.15
C THR A 111 -12.13 -14.27 24.42
N PRO A 112 -11.03 -14.69 25.08
CA PRO A 112 -10.44 -14.40 26.40
C PRO A 112 -8.96 -13.92 26.31
N VAL A 113 -8.49 -13.48 25.12
CA VAL A 113 -7.06 -13.23 24.82
C VAL A 113 -6.49 -11.99 25.53
N ARG A 114 -7.33 -11.01 25.87
CA ARG A 114 -6.91 -9.75 26.54
C ARG A 114 -6.27 -9.97 27.91
N GLN A 115 -6.58 -11.06 28.61
CA GLN A 115 -5.96 -11.33 29.93
C GLN A 115 -4.54 -11.89 29.82
N LEU A 116 -4.21 -12.63 28.75
CA LEU A 116 -2.86 -13.18 28.55
C LEU A 116 -1.84 -12.10 28.17
N GLN A 117 -2.24 -11.12 27.36
CA GLN A 117 -1.36 -10.02 26.94
C GLN A 117 -1.02 -9.04 28.08
N LEU A 118 -1.89 -8.91 29.09
CA LEU A 118 -1.63 -8.11 30.28
C LEU A 118 -0.63 -8.78 31.23
N LEU A 119 -0.59 -10.11 31.26
CA LEU A 119 0.34 -10.88 32.09
C LEU A 119 1.76 -10.86 31.51
N GLU A 120 1.88 -10.88 30.18
CA GLU A 120 3.16 -10.82 29.46
C GLU A 120 3.84 -9.45 29.62
N LYS A 121 3.04 -8.37 29.70
CA LYS A 121 3.52 -7.00 29.92
C LYS A 121 4.11 -6.75 31.31
N LEU A 122 3.92 -7.66 32.27
CA LEU A 122 4.38 -7.50 33.65
C LEU A 122 5.69 -8.23 33.97
N MET A 123 6.24 -9.07 33.07
CA MET A 123 7.37 -9.97 33.40
C MET A 123 8.64 -9.86 32.54
N GLY A 124 8.84 -8.80 31.75
CA GLY A 124 9.96 -8.76 30.80
C GLY A 124 10.76 -7.47 30.76
N ARG A 125 11.42 -7.07 31.87
CA ARG A 125 12.44 -6.02 31.83
C ARG A 125 13.72 -6.55 32.46
N ASN A 126 14.66 -7.01 31.63
CA ASN A 126 16.10 -7.07 31.89
C ASN A 126 16.85 -7.56 30.62
N SER A 127 17.63 -6.67 30.00
CA SER A 127 18.88 -6.90 29.24
C SER A 127 19.06 -5.66 28.34
N LEU A 128 19.79 -4.64 28.76
CA LEU A 128 21.25 -4.49 28.68
C LEU A 128 21.81 -4.61 27.25
N SER A 129 22.25 -3.46 26.74
CA SER A 129 23.22 -3.21 25.68
C SER A 129 22.84 -3.65 24.26
N ASP A 130 22.45 -2.68 23.43
CA ASP A 130 22.83 -2.74 22.02
C ASP A 130 23.31 -1.36 21.55
N HIS A 131 24.43 -1.38 20.83
CA HIS A 131 25.22 -0.21 20.47
C HIS A 131 24.56 0.44 19.25
N ASP A 132 23.62 1.35 19.49
CA ASP A 132 22.82 1.96 18.41
C ASP A 132 23.68 2.87 17.53
N THR A 133 24.03 2.36 16.35
CA THR A 133 24.70 3.11 15.28
C THR A 133 23.64 3.63 14.29
N ARG A 134 22.56 4.22 14.81
CA ARG A 134 21.53 4.87 13.98
C ARG A 134 21.94 6.29 13.63
N TRP A 135 22.03 6.54 12.33
CA TRP A 135 21.88 7.88 11.78
C TRP A 135 20.62 8.53 12.36
N PRO A 136 20.64 9.82 12.76
CA PRO A 136 19.53 10.43 13.46
C PRO A 136 18.35 10.65 12.50
N LEU A 137 17.50 9.64 12.34
CA LEU A 137 16.21 9.80 11.69
C LEU A 137 15.29 10.63 12.61
N PRO A 138 14.52 11.58 12.07
CA PRO A 138 13.68 12.46 12.88
C PRO A 138 12.67 11.63 13.69
N ARG A 139 12.64 11.89 14.99
CA ARG A 139 11.64 11.35 15.93
C ARG A 139 10.26 11.88 15.49
N SER A 140 9.35 10.98 15.13
CA SER A 140 7.98 11.18 14.61
C SER A 140 7.85 11.76 13.20
N SER A 141 8.23 11.00 12.17
CA SER A 141 7.72 11.25 10.82
C SER A 141 6.34 10.60 10.67
N THR A 142 5.34 11.43 10.36
CA THR A 142 3.99 10.98 10.02
C THR A 142 4.03 10.06 8.79
N CYS A 143 2.98 9.27 8.58
CA CYS A 143 2.81 8.48 7.35
C CYS A 143 3.12 9.29 6.08
N THR A 144 2.59 10.52 5.96
CA THR A 144 2.84 11.41 4.82
C THR A 144 4.31 11.84 4.71
N GLY A 145 5.00 12.01 5.84
CA GLY A 145 6.44 12.26 5.85
C GLY A 145 7.26 11.09 5.29
N TRP A 146 6.82 9.86 5.55
CA TRP A 146 7.41 8.68 4.93
C TRP A 146 7.10 8.59 3.44
N ALA A 147 5.86 8.88 3.02
CA ALA A 147 5.50 8.96 1.59
C ALA A 147 6.41 9.95 0.84
N GLN A 148 6.68 11.12 1.43
CA GLN A 148 7.61 12.10 0.87
C GLN A 148 9.05 11.57 0.74
N THR A 149 9.49 10.76 1.71
CA THR A 149 10.81 10.13 1.72
C THR A 149 10.94 9.14 0.56
N TYR A 150 9.94 8.26 0.38
CA TYR A 150 9.86 7.35 -0.76
C TYR A 150 9.90 8.09 -2.10
N TYR A 151 9.04 9.10 -2.26
CA TYR A 151 8.99 9.93 -3.47
C TYR A 151 10.35 10.57 -3.79
N THR A 152 10.99 11.19 -2.79
CA THR A 152 12.29 11.84 -2.98
C THR A 152 13.36 10.85 -3.44
N PHE A 153 13.31 9.62 -2.90
CA PHE A 153 14.23 8.57 -3.28
C PHE A 153 14.07 8.15 -4.75
N VAL A 154 12.83 7.81 -5.18
CA VAL A 154 12.58 7.38 -6.56
C VAL A 154 12.87 8.50 -7.57
N ARG A 155 12.61 9.76 -7.20
CA ARG A 155 12.97 10.93 -8.02
C ARG A 155 14.47 11.02 -8.28
N TRP A 156 15.28 10.72 -7.27
CA TRP A 156 16.74 10.84 -7.33
C TRP A 156 17.42 9.61 -7.93
N MET A 157 16.99 8.39 -7.58
CA MET A 157 17.63 7.13 -7.97
C MET A 157 16.82 6.24 -8.90
N GLY A 158 15.51 6.45 -9.00
CA GLY A 158 14.64 5.62 -9.83
C GLY A 158 14.75 5.89 -11.33
N GLY A 159 15.33 7.02 -11.75
CA GLY A 159 15.31 7.46 -13.15
C GLY A 159 15.77 6.42 -14.17
N SER A 160 16.76 5.58 -13.83
CA SER A 160 17.28 4.55 -14.72
C SER A 160 16.36 3.33 -14.91
N ASN A 161 15.32 3.20 -14.10
CA ASN A 161 14.41 2.04 -14.12
C ASN A 161 13.15 2.29 -14.96
N TYR A 162 12.92 3.52 -15.40
CA TYR A 162 11.77 3.84 -16.26
C TYR A 162 12.03 3.34 -17.69
N ASN A 163 11.11 2.54 -18.22
CA ASN A 163 11.20 1.97 -19.55
C ASN A 163 10.54 2.90 -20.59
N GLU A 164 11.36 3.73 -21.24
CA GLU A 164 10.90 4.63 -22.31
C GLU A 164 10.38 3.89 -23.56
N THR A 165 10.76 2.61 -23.73
CA THR A 165 10.41 1.78 -24.88
C THR A 165 9.52 0.60 -24.46
N ALA A 166 8.47 0.88 -23.70
CA ALA A 166 7.52 -0.12 -23.23
C ALA A 166 6.90 -0.92 -24.40
N ASP A 167 6.84 -2.25 -24.25
CA ASP A 167 6.30 -3.15 -25.26
C ASP A 167 4.77 -3.02 -25.34
N ALA A 168 4.26 -2.59 -26.48
CA ALA A 168 2.83 -2.33 -26.68
C ALA A 168 1.95 -3.59 -26.66
N THR A 169 2.51 -4.77 -26.95
CA THR A 169 1.77 -6.04 -26.91
C THR A 169 1.63 -6.54 -25.49
N TYR A 170 2.70 -6.44 -24.71
CA TYR A 170 2.71 -6.86 -23.31
C TYR A 170 1.96 -5.88 -22.41
N CYS A 171 2.18 -4.58 -22.59
CA CYS A 171 1.67 -3.56 -21.68
C CYS A 171 0.16 -3.31 -21.80
N ALA A 172 -0.48 -3.73 -22.89
CA ALA A 172 -1.92 -3.59 -23.08
C ALA A 172 -2.73 -4.25 -21.95
N ASP A 173 -2.23 -5.35 -21.37
CA ASP A 173 -2.93 -6.07 -20.29
C ASP A 173 -2.84 -5.36 -18.93
N TYR A 174 -2.02 -4.31 -18.79
CA TYR A 174 -1.71 -3.64 -17.52
C TYR A 174 -2.37 -2.26 -17.36
N GLU A 175 -3.35 -1.91 -18.19
CA GLU A 175 -4.06 -0.62 -18.13
C GLU A 175 -4.64 -0.36 -16.72
N GLU A 176 -5.23 -1.37 -16.09
CA GLU A 176 -5.80 -1.30 -14.74
C GLU A 176 -4.73 -1.09 -13.64
N CYS A 177 -3.46 -1.32 -13.94
CA CYS A 177 -2.34 -1.07 -13.02
C CYS A 177 -1.69 0.31 -13.24
N MET A 178 -2.23 1.13 -14.15
CA MET A 178 -1.74 2.49 -14.35
C MET A 178 -2.32 3.44 -13.30
N PRO A 179 -1.51 4.38 -12.80
CA PRO A 179 -2.00 5.38 -11.87
C PRO A 179 -2.96 6.37 -12.55
N GLU A 180 -3.82 6.98 -11.73
CA GLU A 180 -4.58 8.17 -12.14
C GLU A 180 -3.67 9.41 -12.10
N VAL A 181 -3.64 10.19 -13.19
CA VAL A 181 -2.75 11.36 -13.38
C VAL A 181 -3.48 12.61 -13.83
#